data_AF-A0A382ZU20-F1
#
_entry.id   AF-A0A382ZU20-F1
#
_cell.length_a   1.000
_cell.length_b   1.000
_cell.length_c   1.000
_cell.angle_alpha   90.00
_cell.angle_beta   90.00
_cell.angle_gamma   90.00
#
_symmetry.space_group_name_H-M   'P 1'
#
loop_
_entity.id
_entity.type
_entity.pdbx_description
1 polymer ?
#
loop_
_entity_poly.entity_id
_entity_poly.type
_entity_poly.pdbx_seq_one_letter_code
_entity_poly.pdbx_strand_id
1 'polypeptide(L)' 'MLGIGDKISPYSYVKGKTAYLEEDSDAQKYIAAMKQKGMEVGVRWGPARDRSPIRSFKSYDASDIG' A
#
# COMPACT_ATOMS: atom_id res chain seq x y z
N MET A 1 7.59 11.82 3.57
CA MET A 1 7.81 10.36 3.71
C MET A 1 7.16 9.84 4.98
N LEU A 2 6.52 8.65 4.97
CA LEU A 2 5.84 8.06 6.15
C LEU A 2 6.76 7.22 7.05
N GLY A 3 7.98 6.90 6.62
CA GLY A 3 8.96 6.14 7.43
C GLY A 3 8.57 4.68 7.67
N ILE A 4 7.82 4.08 6.74
CA ILE A 4 7.35 2.70 6.83
C ILE A 4 7.70 1.86 5.60
N GLY A 5 8.47 2.38 4.65
CA GLY A 5 8.75 1.66 3.39
C GLY A 5 9.44 0.32 3.61
N ASP A 6 10.37 0.29 4.56
CA ASP A 6 11.07 -0.89 5.07
C ASP A 6 10.17 -1.87 5.85
N LYS A 7 8.96 -1.45 6.23
CA LYS A 7 7.99 -2.25 6.99
C LYS A 7 6.88 -2.85 6.13
N ILE A 8 6.82 -2.46 4.85
CA ILE A 8 5.88 -3.02 3.87
C ILE A 8 6.40 -4.37 3.40
N SER A 9 5.51 -5.35 3.35
CA SER A 9 5.88 -6.71 2.95
C SER A 9 5.98 -6.86 1.41
N PRO A 10 6.73 -7.85 0.91
CA PRO A 10 6.79 -8.16 -0.52
C PRO A 10 5.49 -8.75 -1.07
N TYR A 11 4.47 -9.00 -0.24
CA TYR A 11 3.13 -9.40 -0.69
C TYR A 11 2.33 -8.21 -1.25
N SER A 12 2.67 -6.99 -0.85
CA SER A 12 2.22 -5.77 -1.51
C SER A 12 2.86 -5.63 -2.90
N TYR A 13 2.37 -4.68 -3.70
CA TYR A 13 2.85 -4.47 -5.07
C TYR A 13 3.30 -3.04 -5.31
N VAL A 14 4.05 -2.83 -6.39
CA VAL A 14 4.51 -1.53 -6.85
C VAL A 14 4.34 -1.37 -8.36
N LYS A 15 3.93 -0.17 -8.77
CA LYS A 15 3.89 0.26 -10.18
C LYS A 15 4.34 1.70 -10.29
N GLY A 16 5.52 1.92 -10.88
CA GLY A 16 6.16 3.23 -10.88
C GLY A 16 6.45 3.67 -9.44
N LYS A 17 5.97 4.85 -9.06
CA LYS A 17 6.16 5.42 -7.70
C LYS A 17 5.00 5.12 -6.74
N THR A 18 4.07 4.26 -7.14
CA THR A 18 2.85 3.97 -6.38
C THR A 18 2.92 2.57 -5.79
N ALA A 19 2.80 2.48 -4.47
CA ALA A 19 2.63 1.22 -3.75
C ALA A 19 1.14 0.84 -3.63
N TYR A 20 0.83 -0.43 -3.83
CA TYR A 20 -0.48 -1.03 -3.67
C TYR A 20 -0.39 -2.03 -2.53
N LEU A 21 -0.98 -1.69 -1.39
CA LEU A 21 -0.79 -2.40 -0.14
C LEU A 21 -1.83 -3.52 0.02
N GLU A 22 -1.38 -4.68 0.50
CA GLU A 22 -2.30 -5.73 0.93
C GLU A 22 -3.11 -5.26 2.15
N GLU A 23 -4.42 -5.51 2.10
CA GLU A 23 -5.42 -4.93 3.02
C GLU A 23 -5.31 -5.46 4.44
N ASP A 24 -4.99 -6.75 4.57
CA ASP A 24 -4.97 -7.49 5.83
C ASP A 24 -3.76 -7.17 6.73
N SER A 25 -2.71 -6.55 6.18
CA SER A 25 -1.48 -6.25 6.93
C SER A 25 -0.91 -4.87 6.62
N ASP A 26 -0.50 -4.62 5.37
CA ASP A 26 0.30 -3.45 5.03
C ASP A 26 -0.52 -2.16 4.99
N ALA A 27 -1.80 -2.24 4.60
CA ALA A 27 -2.72 -1.12 4.65
C ALA A 27 -2.89 -0.57 6.08
N GLN A 28 -2.91 -1.44 7.10
CA GLN A 28 -3.02 -1.02 8.50
C GLN A 28 -1.79 -0.24 8.97
N LYS A 29 -0.59 -0.63 8.52
CA LYS A 29 0.67 0.10 8.80
C LYS A 29 0.63 1.51 8.22
N TYR A 30 0.12 1.65 6.99
CA TYR A 30 -0.10 2.94 6.36
C TYR A 30 -1.10 3.79 7.14
N ILE A 31 -2.26 3.24 7.51
CA ILE A 31 -3.29 3.95 8.27
C ILE A 31 -2.73 4.44 9.61
N ALA A 32 -1.97 3.60 10.32
CA ALA A 32 -1.34 3.98 11.58
C ALA A 32 -0.33 5.12 11.40
N ALA A 33 0.52 5.06 10.37
CA ALA A 33 1.50 6.12 10.07
C ALA A 33 0.82 7.44 9.67
N MET A 34 -0.30 7.38 8.93
CA MET A 34 -1.10 8.56 8.58
C MET A 34 -1.73 9.20 9.82
N LYS A 35 -2.33 8.38 10.70
CA LYS A 35 -2.92 8.85 11.97
C LYS A 35 -1.88 9.49 12.89
N GLN A 36 -0.68 8.93 12.98
CA GLN A 36 0.42 9.50 13.76
C GLN A 36 0.85 10.89 13.26
N LYS A 37 0.59 11.20 11.98
CA LYS A 37 0.82 12.52 11.40
C LYS A 37 -0.39 13.46 11.48
N GLY A 38 -1.45 13.06 12.17
CA GLY A 38 -2.69 13.84 12.26
C GLY A 38 -3.48 13.89 10.95
N MET A 39 -3.25 12.94 10.03
CA MET A 39 -3.98 12.84 8.76
C MET A 39 -5.07 11.77 8.84
N GLU A 40 -6.23 12.10 8.28
CA GLU A 40 -7.34 11.16 8.13
C GLU A 40 -7.19 10.34 6.83
N VAL A 41 -7.53 9.06 6.88
CA VAL A 41 -7.53 8.17 5.71
C VAL A 41 -8.96 7.94 5.26
N GLY A 42 -9.32 8.49 4.11
CA GLY A 42 -10.60 8.22 3.45
C GLY A 42 -10.56 6.89 2.68
N VAL A 43 -11.64 6.12 2.76
CA VAL A 43 -11.84 4.90 1.97
C VAL A 43 -12.82 5.18 0.84
N ARG A 44 -12.45 4.80 -0.39
CA ARG A 44 -13.35 4.81 -1.54
C ARG A 44 -13.58 3.39 -2.02
N TRP A 45 -14.84 2.99 -2.08
CA TRP A 45 -15.25 1.69 -2.60
C TRP A 45 -15.26 1.70 -4.13
N GLY A 46 -14.67 0.66 -4.73
CA GLY A 46 -14.75 0.38 -6.15
C GLY A 46 -15.74 -0.75 -6.45
N PRO A 47 -16.07 -0.99 -7.73
CA PRO A 47 -16.87 -2.15 -8.12
C PRO A 47 -16.14 -3.45 -7.74
N ALA A 48 -16.91 -4.46 -7.33
CA ALA A 48 -16.38 -5.81 -7.12
C ALA A 48 -15.75 -6.35 -8.41
N ARG A 49 -14.65 -7.10 -8.26
CA ARG A 49 -13.93 -7.71 -9.38
C ARG A 49 -13.46 -9.09 -8.99
N ASP A 50 -13.67 -10.07 -9.88
CA ASP A 50 -13.19 -11.44 -9.69
C ASP A 50 -11.66 -11.52 -9.68
N ARG A 51 -11.00 -10.62 -10.42
CA ARG A 51 -9.54 -10.51 -10.45
C ARG A 51 -9.09 -9.07 -10.30
N SER A 52 -8.34 -8.80 -9.23
CA SER A 52 -7.74 -7.47 -9.01
C SER A 52 -6.63 -7.20 -10.04
N PRO A 53 -6.62 -6.04 -10.71
CA PRO A 53 -5.64 -5.71 -11.76
C PRO A 53 -4.22 -5.54 -11.22
N ILE A 54 -4.06 -5.37 -9.90
CA ILE A 54 -2.75 -5.18 -9.28
C ILE A 54 -1.95 -6.48 -9.18
N ARG A 55 -2.60 -7.65 -9.34
CA ARG A 55 -1.97 -8.97 -9.17
C ARG A 55 -0.90 -9.30 -10.21
N SER A 56 -0.79 -8.52 -11.28
CA SER A 56 0.29 -8.65 -12.28
C SER A 56 1.39 -7.60 -12.09
N PHE A 57 1.32 -6.78 -11.05
CA PHE A 57 2.34 -5.78 -10.76
C PHE A 57 3.54 -6.45 -10.08
N LYS A 58 4.68 -5.76 -10.10
CA LYS A 58 5.88 -6.21 -9.40
C LYS A 58 5.58 -6.28 -7.90
N SER A 59 6.05 -7.32 -7.21
CA SER A 59 6.10 -7.34 -5.75
C SER A 59 6.83 -6.11 -5.21
N TYR A 60 6.36 -5.62 -4.07
CA TYR A 60 6.94 -4.45 -3.42
C TYR A 60 8.38 -4.72 -3.01
N ASP A 61 9.26 -3.77 -3.34
CA ASP A 61 10.59 -3.66 -2.77
C ASP A 61 10.78 -2.20 -2.29
N ALA A 62 11.41 -2.03 -1.13
CA ALA A 62 11.61 -0.70 -0.56
C ALA A 62 12.48 0.21 -1.46
N SER A 63 13.33 -0.37 -2.32
CA SER A 63 14.12 0.39 -3.29
C SER A 63 13.31 0.97 -4.46
N ASP A 64 12.07 0.49 -4.69
CA ASP A 64 11.21 0.99 -5.76
C ASP A 64 10.46 2.28 -5.37
N ILE A 65 10.35 2.58 -4.08
CA ILE A 65 9.63 3.76 -3.56
C ILE A 65 10.65 4.69 -2.87
N GLY A 66 11.27 5.56 -3.66
CA GLY A 66 12.14 6.65 -3.19
C GLY A 66 11.37 7.92 -2.83
#